data_AF-A0A7W1HHA5-F1
#
_entry.id   AF-A0A7W1HHA5-F1
#
_cell.length_a   1.000
_cell.length_b   1.000
_cell.length_c   1.000
_cell.angle_alpha   90.00
_cell.angle_beta   90.00
_cell.angle_gamma   90.00
#
_symmetry.space_group_name_H-M   'P 1'
#
loop_
_entity.id
_entity.type
_entity.pdbx_description
1 polymer ?
#
loop_
_entity_poly.entity_id
_entity_poly.type
_entity_poly.pdbx_seq_one_letter_code
_entity_poly.pdbx_strand_id
1 'polypeptide(L)'
;MAVWAIADLHLSFGVPNKTMDIFGSQWVNHTERVKANWKALIAPEDLVLIPGDISWAMTPEQAKIDLDWIAELPGTKLLLRGNHDYWWASLKQIEKVLPPSMYLIQNNAFFWNEFAIGGARLWDTDEFCFDAYIEYRENPKAKISDK
;
A
#
# COMPACT_ATOMS: atom_id res chain seq x y z
N MET A 1 22.69 0.57 -1.58
CA MET A 1 21.80 0.05 -0.52
C MET A 1 21.21 1.20 0.26
N ALA A 2 19.92 1.43 0.08
CA ALA A 2 19.11 2.42 0.75
C ALA A 2 17.79 1.80 1.22
N VAL A 3 17.14 2.46 2.18
CA VAL A 3 15.77 2.15 2.60
C VAL A 3 14.85 3.25 2.06
N TRP A 4 13.90 2.85 1.23
CA TRP A 4 12.87 3.71 0.67
C TRP A 4 11.53 3.44 1.33
N ALA A 5 10.61 4.41 1.29
CA ALA A 5 9.25 4.23 1.76
C ALA A 5 8.25 4.88 0.80
N ILE A 6 7.15 4.18 0.53
CA ILE A 6 6.01 4.69 -0.23
C ILE A 6 4.75 3.99 0.24
N ALA A 7 3.70 4.75 0.53
CA ALA A 7 2.40 4.25 0.98
C ALA A 7 1.31 4.64 -0.02
N ASP A 8 0.07 4.19 0.22
CA ASP A 8 -1.12 4.69 -0.46
C ASP A 8 -1.08 4.49 -1.99
N LEU A 9 -0.50 3.38 -2.44
CA LEU A 9 -0.42 3.05 -3.87
C LEU A 9 -1.81 2.91 -4.50
N HIS A 10 -2.80 2.45 -3.73
CA HIS A 10 -4.19 2.32 -4.16
C HIS A 10 -4.35 1.67 -5.55
N LEU A 11 -3.61 0.59 -5.79
CA LEU A 11 -3.65 -0.15 -7.05
C LEU A 11 -5.01 -0.84 -7.22
N SER A 12 -5.43 -1.02 -8.47
CA SER A 12 -6.73 -1.61 -8.78
C SER A 12 -6.71 -2.49 -10.03
N PHE A 13 -5.54 -3.02 -10.41
CA PHE A 13 -5.40 -3.85 -11.62
C PHE A 13 -6.23 -5.14 -11.50
N GLY A 14 -6.42 -5.65 -10.27
CA GLY A 14 -7.26 -6.81 -9.99
C GLY A 14 -8.74 -6.51 -9.75
N VAL A 15 -9.17 -5.24 -9.81
CA VAL A 15 -10.55 -4.83 -9.50
C VAL A 15 -11.14 -4.00 -10.65
N PRO A 16 -11.98 -4.61 -11.52
CA PRO A 16 -12.56 -3.91 -12.66
C PRO A 16 -13.34 -2.65 -12.25
N ASN A 17 -13.25 -1.61 -13.11
CA ASN A 17 -13.96 -0.34 -12.96
C ASN A 17 -13.59 0.48 -11.69
N LYS A 18 -12.51 0.11 -10.99
CA LYS A 18 -11.92 0.92 -9.91
C LYS A 18 -10.72 1.69 -10.46
N THR A 19 -10.64 2.97 -10.14
CA THR A 19 -9.52 3.85 -10.48
C THR A 19 -9.46 5.01 -9.49
N MET A 20 -8.25 5.47 -9.20
CA MET A 20 -8.01 6.66 -8.39
C MET A 20 -8.28 7.97 -9.13
N ASP A 21 -8.38 7.96 -10.48
CA ASP A 21 -8.66 9.14 -11.29
C ASP A 21 -9.93 9.90 -10.85
N ILE A 22 -10.87 9.18 -10.23
CA ILE A 22 -12.09 9.77 -9.68
C ILE A 22 -11.84 10.79 -8.57
N PHE A 23 -10.66 10.77 -7.94
CA PHE A 23 -10.24 11.66 -6.86
C PHE A 23 -9.43 12.87 -7.35
N GLY A 24 -9.32 13.05 -8.67
CA GLY A 24 -8.76 14.25 -9.29
C GLY A 24 -7.62 13.97 -10.26
N SER A 25 -7.24 15.01 -11.02
CA SER A 25 -6.23 14.93 -12.09
C SER A 25 -4.85 14.48 -11.61
N GLN A 26 -4.54 14.67 -10.33
CA GLN A 26 -3.29 14.20 -9.73
C GLN A 26 -3.17 12.68 -9.77
N TRP A 27 -4.28 11.94 -9.80
CA TRP A 27 -4.28 10.47 -9.83
C TRP A 27 -4.19 9.87 -11.24
N VAL A 28 -4.43 10.68 -12.27
CA VAL A 28 -4.35 10.23 -13.67
C VAL A 28 -2.94 9.72 -13.97
N ASN A 29 -2.85 8.48 -14.47
CA ASN A 29 -1.61 7.76 -14.75
C ASN A 29 -0.65 7.66 -13.54
N HIS A 30 -1.17 7.65 -12.30
CA HIS A 30 -0.32 7.62 -11.11
C HIS A 30 0.54 6.36 -11.05
N THR A 31 0.03 5.20 -11.46
CA THR A 31 0.77 3.93 -11.43
C THR A 31 1.97 3.95 -12.38
N GLU A 32 1.82 4.54 -13.57
CA GLU A 32 2.92 4.71 -14.53
C GLU A 32 4.00 5.64 -13.99
N ARG A 33 3.59 6.76 -13.37
CA ARG A 33 4.55 7.69 -12.75
C ARG A 33 5.29 7.06 -11.58
N VAL A 34 4.59 6.29 -10.74
CA VAL A 34 5.20 5.51 -9.65
C VAL A 34 6.21 4.52 -10.24
N LYS A 35 5.82 3.72 -11.23
CA LYS A 35 6.70 2.74 -11.89
C LYS A 35 7.94 3.38 -12.49
N ALA A 36 7.78 4.52 -13.18
CA ALA A 36 8.89 5.24 -13.79
C ALA A 36 9.89 5.75 -12.74
N ASN A 37 9.41 6.43 -11.69
CA ASN A 37 10.27 6.93 -10.62
C ASN A 37 10.93 5.79 -9.82
N TRP A 38 10.18 4.73 -9.51
CA TRP A 38 10.70 3.57 -8.79
C TRP A 38 11.87 2.95 -9.56
N LYS A 39 11.70 2.71 -10.87
CA LYS A 39 12.77 2.16 -11.71
C LYS A 39 13.97 3.08 -11.89
N ALA A 40 13.78 4.39 -11.77
CA ALA A 40 14.86 5.37 -11.90
C ALA A 40 15.69 5.51 -10.62
N LEU A 41 15.10 5.26 -9.45
CA LEU A 41 15.69 5.60 -8.15
C LEU A 41 16.11 4.39 -7.32
N ILE A 42 15.40 3.26 -7.44
CA ILE A 42 15.53 2.12 -6.53
C ILE A 42 16.38 1.04 -7.19
N ALA A 43 17.43 0.61 -6.49
CA ALA A 43 18.31 -0.48 -6.92
C ALA A 43 17.76 -1.86 -6.48
N PRO A 44 18.12 -2.96 -7.16
CA PRO A 44 17.71 -4.31 -6.78
C PRO A 44 18.03 -4.71 -5.33
N GLU A 45 19.14 -4.20 -4.79
CA GLU A 45 19.62 -4.45 -3.43
C GLU A 45 18.99 -3.56 -2.35
N ASP A 46 18.13 -2.61 -2.72
CA ASP A 46 17.47 -1.72 -1.77
C ASP A 46 16.26 -2.39 -1.10
N LEU A 47 15.85 -1.85 0.06
CA LEU A 47 14.61 -2.19 0.74
C LEU A 47 13.56 -1.11 0.51
N VAL A 48 12.32 -1.51 0.22
CA VAL A 48 11.18 -0.60 0.07
C VAL A 48 10.10 -0.96 1.08
N LEU A 49 9.83 -0.03 1.98
CA LEU A 49 8.75 -0.11 2.95
C LEU A 49 7.44 0.36 2.30
N ILE A 50 6.40 -0.47 2.40
CA ILE A 50 5.06 -0.16 1.87
C ILE A 50 4.06 -0.22 3.03
N PRO A 51 3.86 0.90 3.77
CA PRO A 51 3.09 0.88 5.00
C PRO A 51 1.58 1.09 4.78
N GLY A 52 0.98 0.29 3.91
CA GLY A 52 -0.46 0.17 3.76
C GLY A 52 -1.09 0.90 2.58
N ASP A 53 -2.39 0.66 2.44
CA ASP A 53 -3.30 1.16 1.42
C ASP A 53 -2.76 0.89 0.00
N ILE A 54 -2.43 -0.39 -0.18
CA ILE A 54 -1.71 -0.92 -1.33
C ILE A 54 -2.66 -1.14 -2.50
N SER A 55 -3.82 -1.75 -2.24
CA SER A 55 -4.75 -2.21 -3.27
C SER A 55 -6.21 -2.05 -2.87
N TRP A 56 -7.04 -1.70 -3.86
CA TRP A 56 -8.50 -1.71 -3.80
C TRP A 56 -9.12 -3.10 -3.76
N ALA A 57 -8.31 -4.15 -3.85
CA ALA A 57 -8.75 -5.53 -3.78
C ALA A 57 -9.55 -5.81 -2.50
N MET A 58 -10.55 -6.67 -2.64
CA MET A 58 -11.35 -7.17 -1.54
C MET A 58 -10.95 -8.59 -1.13
N THR A 59 -10.22 -9.32 -1.99
CA THR A 59 -9.73 -10.67 -1.70
C THR A 59 -8.24 -10.81 -2.04
N PRO A 60 -7.51 -11.75 -1.42
CA PRO A 60 -6.11 -12.02 -1.76
C PRO A 60 -5.87 -12.31 -3.25
N GLU A 61 -6.80 -13.00 -3.91
CA GLU A 61 -6.69 -13.35 -5.32
C GLU A 61 -6.76 -12.13 -6.24
N GLN A 62 -7.62 -11.16 -5.89
CA GLN A 62 -7.67 -9.87 -6.59
C GLN A 62 -6.37 -9.08 -6.36
N ALA A 63 -5.91 -9.03 -5.10
CA ALA A 63 -4.69 -8.33 -4.72
C ALA A 63 -3.44 -8.92 -5.37
N LYS A 64 -3.45 -10.21 -5.71
CA LYS A 64 -2.32 -10.88 -6.36
C LYS A 64 -1.85 -10.14 -7.61
N ILE A 65 -2.77 -9.63 -8.44
CA ILE A 65 -2.42 -8.92 -9.67
C ILE A 65 -1.64 -7.63 -9.36
N ASP A 66 -2.04 -6.92 -8.30
CA ASP A 66 -1.35 -5.72 -7.83
C ASP A 66 0.01 -6.05 -7.17
N LEU A 67 0.06 -7.11 -6.37
CA LEU A 67 1.30 -7.59 -5.74
C LEU A 67 2.32 -8.06 -6.78
N ASP A 68 1.88 -8.79 -7.82
CA ASP A 68 2.75 -9.21 -8.92
C ASP A 68 3.32 -7.99 -9.65
N TRP A 69 2.51 -6.96 -9.89
CA TRP A 69 2.99 -5.71 -10.51
C TRP A 69 4.06 -5.01 -9.67
N ILE A 70 3.89 -4.96 -8.33
CA ILE A 70 4.90 -4.41 -7.43
C ILE A 70 6.16 -5.30 -7.44
N ALA A 71 6.00 -6.62 -7.55
CA ALA A 71 7.12 -7.56 -7.55
C ALA A 71 8.08 -7.35 -8.72
N GLU A 72 7.57 -6.90 -9.87
CA GLU A 72 8.36 -6.55 -11.06
C GLU A 72 9.26 -5.32 -10.86
N LEU A 73 8.99 -4.49 -9.85
CA LEU A 73 9.79 -3.30 -9.57
C LEU A 73 11.09 -3.68 -8.83
N PRO A 74 12.19 -2.91 -8.95
CA PRO A 74 13.42 -3.17 -8.19
C PRO A 74 13.23 -3.12 -6.66
N GLY A 75 14.15 -3.77 -5.94
CA GLY A 75 14.22 -3.77 -4.48
C GLY A 75 13.45 -4.93 -3.83
N THR A 76 13.77 -5.23 -2.59
CA THR A 76 12.99 -6.10 -1.69
C THR A 76 11.88 -5.30 -1.04
N LYS A 77 10.67 -5.86 -0.85
CA LYS A 77 9.53 -5.12 -0.29
C LYS A 77 9.17 -5.63 1.08
N LEU A 78 8.89 -4.72 2.00
CA LEU A 78 8.33 -5.01 3.31
C LEU A 78 6.97 -4.31 3.45
N LEU A 79 5.91 -5.10 3.53
CA LEU A 79 4.54 -4.62 3.45
C LEU A 79 3.93 -4.62 4.86
N LEU A 80 3.21 -3.56 5.19
CA LEU A 80 2.33 -3.49 6.35
C LEU A 80 0.91 -3.20 5.87
N ARG A 81 -0.08 -3.71 6.61
CA ARG A 81 -1.50 -3.55 6.29
C ARG A 81 -1.98 -2.11 6.57
N GLY A 82 -2.60 -1.48 5.58
CA GLY A 82 -3.37 -0.25 5.73
C GLY A 82 -4.83 -0.49 6.13
N ASN A 83 -5.57 0.59 6.42
CA ASN A 83 -6.99 0.48 6.78
C ASN A 83 -7.89 0.18 5.56
N HIS A 84 -7.44 0.49 4.35
CA HIS A 84 -8.14 0.19 3.09
C HIS A 84 -7.72 -1.12 2.43
N ASP A 85 -6.71 -1.82 2.96
CA ASP A 85 -6.33 -3.17 2.53
C ASP A 85 -7.31 -4.23 3.06
N TYR A 86 -8.53 -4.26 2.52
CA TYR A 86 -9.56 -5.22 2.90
C TYR A 86 -9.19 -6.66 2.49
N TRP A 87 -8.45 -6.81 1.39
CA TRP A 87 -7.88 -8.08 0.93
C TRP A 87 -6.89 -8.70 1.91
N TRP A 88 -6.31 -7.90 2.82
CA TRP A 88 -5.33 -8.34 3.80
C TRP A 88 -6.03 -9.13 4.92
N ALA A 89 -6.30 -10.40 4.61
CA ALA A 89 -6.96 -11.36 5.50
C ALA A 89 -5.97 -11.91 6.56
N SER A 90 -5.90 -13.23 6.73
CA SER A 90 -4.86 -13.84 7.58
C SER A 90 -3.50 -13.89 6.87
N LEU A 91 -2.39 -13.83 7.63
CA LEU A 91 -1.04 -13.96 7.08
C LEU A 91 -0.90 -15.21 6.20
N LYS A 92 -1.42 -16.36 6.66
CA LYS A 92 -1.43 -17.63 5.91
C LYS A 92 -2.17 -17.55 4.57
N GLN A 93 -3.19 -16.71 4.45
CA GLN A 93 -3.90 -16.52 3.17
C GLN A 93 -3.10 -15.63 2.23
N ILE A 94 -2.49 -14.57 2.76
CA ILE A 94 -1.68 -13.63 1.97
C ILE A 94 -0.41 -14.32 1.46
N GLU A 95 0.25 -15.13 2.28
CA GLU A 95 1.43 -15.91 1.89
C GLU A 95 1.21 -16.78 0.64
N LYS A 96 -0.03 -17.20 0.35
CA LYS A 96 -0.35 -17.98 -0.87
C LYS A 96 -0.29 -17.16 -2.15
N VAL A 97 -0.46 -15.85 -2.04
CA VAL A 97 -0.46 -14.91 -3.17
C VAL A 97 0.74 -13.97 -3.15
N LEU A 98 1.56 -14.01 -2.08
CA LEU A 98 2.69 -13.12 -1.88
C LEU A 98 3.88 -13.53 -2.76
N PRO A 99 4.39 -12.62 -3.60
CA PRO A 99 5.59 -12.89 -4.40
C PRO A 99 6.84 -13.11 -3.52
N PRO A 100 7.82 -13.94 -3.95
CA PRO A 100 8.98 -14.28 -3.12
C PRO A 100 9.89 -13.11 -2.70
N SER A 101 9.85 -11.99 -3.42
CA SER A 101 10.65 -10.78 -3.12
C SER A 101 9.99 -9.86 -2.09
N MET A 102 8.94 -10.33 -1.42
CA MET A 102 8.12 -9.56 -0.50
C MET A 102 8.00 -10.23 0.86
N TYR A 103 7.98 -9.40 1.88
CA TYR A 103 7.85 -9.79 3.27
C TYR A 103 6.71 -9.02 3.92
N LEU A 104 6.06 -9.62 4.91
CA LEU A 104 5.00 -8.99 5.70
C LEU A 104 5.55 -8.61 7.07
N ILE A 105 5.17 -7.43 7.56
CA ILE A 105 5.42 -6.99 8.94
C ILE A 105 4.08 -6.66 9.58
N GLN A 106 3.82 -7.19 10.78
CA GLN A 106 2.56 -6.99 11.50
C GLN A 106 2.75 -7.22 13.00
N ASN A 107 2.82 -6.13 13.76
CA ASN A 107 3.04 -6.10 15.20
C ASN A 107 4.28 -6.91 15.62
N ASN A 108 5.32 -6.84 14.80
CA ASN A 108 6.60 -7.52 14.99
C ASN A 108 7.73 -6.67 14.40
N ALA A 109 8.94 -7.24 14.43
CA ALA A 109 10.12 -6.64 13.83
C ALA A 109 10.64 -7.50 12.66
N PHE A 110 11.14 -6.83 11.63
CA PHE A 110 11.83 -7.43 10.49
C PHE A 110 13.30 -6.97 10.53
N PHE A 111 14.22 -7.92 10.42
CA PHE A 111 15.65 -7.64 10.40
C PHE A 111 16.16 -7.74 8.98
N TRP A 112 16.81 -6.70 8.50
CA TRP A 112 17.34 -6.62 7.16
C TRP A 112 18.73 -5.99 7.19
N ASN A 113 19.76 -6.81 6.98
CA ASN A 113 21.16 -6.44 7.16
C ASN A 113 21.39 -5.82 8.56
N GLU A 114 21.88 -4.59 8.64
CA GLU A 114 22.10 -3.84 9.88
C GLU A 114 20.84 -3.14 10.44
N PHE A 115 19.70 -3.21 9.74
CA PHE A 115 18.48 -2.52 10.12
C PHE A 115 17.51 -3.44 10.88
N ALA A 116 16.92 -2.91 11.95
CA ALA A 116 15.74 -3.48 12.60
C ALA A 116 14.54 -2.58 12.31
N ILE A 117 13.55 -3.11 11.59
CA ILE A 117 12.33 -2.39 11.21
C ILE A 117 11.20 -2.90 12.09
N GLY A 118 10.54 -2.00 12.83
CA GLY A 118 9.30 -2.30 13.55
C GLY A 118 8.08 -1.90 12.74
N GLY A 119 7.04 -2.73 12.75
CA GLY A 119 5.81 -2.46 12.00
C GLY A 119 4.59 -2.73 12.85
N ALA A 120 3.79 -1.70 13.08
CA ALA A 120 2.52 -1.78 13.78
C ALA A 120 1.51 -0.89 13.09
N ARG A 121 0.25 -1.35 13.03
CA ARG A 121 -0.85 -0.51 12.57
C ARG A 121 -1.20 0.47 13.66
N LEU A 122 -1.24 1.76 13.31
CA LEU A 122 -1.78 2.79 14.18
C LEU A 122 -3.31 2.80 14.12
N TRP A 123 -3.91 3.36 15.16
CA TRP A 123 -5.34 3.62 15.23
C TRP A 123 -5.56 5.06 15.68
N ASP A 124 -6.60 5.69 15.15
CA ASP A 124 -7.05 6.97 15.67
C ASP A 124 -7.58 6.78 17.09
N THR A 125 -7.26 7.72 17.95
CA THR A 125 -7.78 7.80 19.32
C THR A 125 -8.34 9.19 19.53
N ASP A 126 -9.31 9.33 20.42
CA ASP A 126 -9.83 10.66 20.79
C ASP A 126 -8.72 11.57 21.34
N GLU A 127 -7.67 10.99 21.93
CA GLU A 127 -6.51 11.72 22.44
C GLU A 127 -5.60 12.28 21.33
N PHE A 128 -5.55 11.62 20.17
CA PHE A 128 -4.72 12.00 19.02
C PHE A 128 -5.59 12.23 17.78
N CYS A 129 -6.45 13.26 17.85
CA CYS A 129 -7.26 13.74 16.73
C CYS A 129 -6.48 14.78 15.90
N PHE A 130 -6.36 14.52 14.60
CA PHE A 130 -5.66 15.41 13.66
C PHE A 130 -6.60 16.22 12.77
N ASP A 131 -7.92 16.16 13.00
CA ASP A 131 -8.94 16.82 12.17
C ASP A 131 -8.67 18.32 12.00
N ALA A 132 -8.13 18.97 13.02
CA ALA A 132 -7.76 20.40 12.97
C ALA A 132 -6.67 20.72 11.92
N TYR A 133 -5.89 19.73 11.49
CA TYR A 133 -4.83 19.85 10.48
C TYR A 133 -5.24 19.30 9.11
N ILE A 134 -6.43 18.70 8.99
CA ILE A 134 -6.91 18.07 7.78
C ILE A 134 -7.90 19.00 7.08
N GLU A 135 -7.58 19.42 5.86
CA GLU A 135 -8.53 20.12 4.99
C GLU A 135 -9.47 19.09 4.35
N TYR A 136 -10.62 18.84 4.99
CA TYR A 136 -11.65 17.97 4.43
C TYR A 136 -12.27 18.60 3.19
N ARG A 137 -12.30 17.84 2.10
CA ARG A 137 -12.97 18.21 0.86
C ARG A 137 -14.15 17.30 0.62
N GLU A 138 -15.25 17.89 0.16
CA GLU A 138 -16.44 17.13 -0.18
C GLU A 138 -16.12 16.15 -1.32
N ASN A 139 -16.41 14.87 -1.12
CA ASN A 139 -16.31 13.88 -2.16
C ASN A 139 -17.67 13.80 -2.88
N PRO A 140 -17.82 14.32 -4.10
CA PRO A 140 -19.10 14.35 -4.82
C PRO A 140 -19.62 12.95 -5.19
N LYS A 141 -18.81 11.91 -5.00
CA LYS A 141 -19.16 10.50 -5.21
C LYS A 141 -19.32 9.73 -3.89
N ALA A 142 -19.18 10.39 -2.74
CA ALA A 142 -19.50 9.76 -1.47
C ALA A 142 -20.96 9.34 -1.50
N LYS A 143 -21.23 8.09 -1.16
CA LYS A 143 -22.62 7.64 -0.98
C LYS A 143 -23.16 8.42 0.20
N ILE A 144 -24.23 9.17 -0.02
CA ILE A 144 -25.00 9.77 1.08
C ILE A 144 -25.48 8.60 1.93
N SER A 145 -24.97 8.53 3.15
CA SER A 145 -25.45 7.59 4.15
C SER A 145 -26.80 8.11 4.60
N ASP A 146 -27.89 7.47 4.18
CA ASP A 146 -29.21 7.65 4.79
C ASP A 146 -29.12 7.19 6.26
N LYS A 147 -28.81 8.11 7.16
CA LYS A 147 -28.92 7.93 8.61
C LYS A 147 -29.97 8.90 9.14
#